data_AF-A0A2K2RJJ2-F1
#
_entry.id   AF-A0A2K2RJJ2-F1
#
_cell.length_a   1.000
_cell.length_b   1.000
_cell.length_c   1.000
_cell.angle_alpha   90.00
_cell.angle_beta   90.00
_cell.angle_gamma   90.00
#
_symmetry.space_group_name_H-M   'P 1'
#
loop_
_entity.id
_entity.type
_entity.pdbx_description
1 polymer ?
#
loop_
_entity_poly.entity_id
_entity_poly.type
_entity_poly.pdbx_seq_one_letter_code
_entity_poly.pdbx_strand_id
1 'polypeptide(L)'
;MTALRPERESGAHGHGAGDHRTSYGGQPYEAQGAHGAQGAYEDGWYGRAATPGSYDAGGTDDATAQLPPVDDETVALRIPDPPPRTTREEPPPAGGRAARRKAAKKRQGRRGGSHKAGDGPPTGRERDDASEGAPRAPLSRVEARRQARARKASPAVVASRAIGEVFITSGVLMLLFVTYQLWWTNVRAQAQAGKEASDLQRDWANGERKPGAFEPGQGFALLHIPKLDVVVPIAAGISDEKVLDRGMVGHYAEDPLKTAMPDDKTGNFGLAGHRNTHGEPFRYINRLEQGDPIVVETQDKYFVYKTASMLPVTPPSNVSVLDPVPKGSGFTKPGRYITLTTCTPEFTSKYRLIVWGQMVEERPRSKGKPDALVS
;
A
#
# COMPACT_ATOMS: atom_id res chain seq x y z
N MET A 1 60.19 -78.25 -43.35
CA MET A 1 58.79 -77.84 -43.22
C MET A 1 58.77 -76.75 -42.15
N THR A 2 58.99 -75.45 -42.44
CA THR A 2 58.47 -74.60 -43.55
C THR A 2 56.98 -74.30 -43.32
N ALA A 3 56.48 -73.05 -43.19
CA ALA A 3 57.07 -71.70 -43.32
C ALA A 3 56.45 -70.73 -42.27
N LEU A 4 57.15 -69.71 -41.73
CA LEU A 4 57.35 -68.31 -42.18
C LEU A 4 56.17 -67.31 -42.00
N ARG A 5 56.56 -66.05 -41.69
CA ARG A 5 55.75 -64.83 -41.46
C ARG A 5 55.66 -64.00 -42.77
N PRO A 6 54.70 -63.06 -42.92
CA PRO A 6 54.92 -61.62 -42.61
C PRO A 6 53.75 -61.02 -41.80
N GLU A 7 53.77 -59.84 -41.16
CA GLU A 7 54.47 -58.53 -41.31
C GLU A 7 53.85 -57.49 -42.27
N ARG A 8 54.15 -56.21 -41.94
CA ARG A 8 53.84 -54.93 -42.63
C ARG A 8 52.45 -54.30 -42.38
N GLU A 9 52.28 -52.97 -42.32
CA GLU A 9 53.19 -51.81 -42.10
C GLU A 9 52.30 -50.61 -41.65
N SER A 10 52.61 -49.87 -40.58
CA SER A 10 53.49 -48.68 -40.47
C SER A 10 52.93 -47.36 -41.02
N GLY A 11 53.07 -46.27 -40.26
CA GLY A 11 52.71 -44.91 -40.67
C GLY A 11 52.97 -43.89 -39.56
N ALA A 12 54.22 -43.42 -39.43
CA ALA A 12 54.68 -42.52 -38.36
C ALA A 12 55.38 -41.27 -38.94
N HIS A 13 55.88 -40.40 -38.02
CA HIS A 13 56.63 -39.15 -38.26
C HIS A 13 55.79 -37.92 -38.70
N GLY A 14 56.10 -36.69 -38.26
CA GLY A 14 56.96 -36.29 -37.13
C GLY A 14 57.43 -34.82 -37.11
N HIS A 15 57.72 -34.31 -35.90
CA HIS A 15 58.62 -33.20 -35.50
C HIS A 15 58.40 -31.73 -35.99
N GLY A 16 58.86 -30.78 -35.14
CA GLY A 16 58.92 -29.32 -35.38
C GLY A 16 57.97 -28.53 -34.48
N ALA A 17 58.29 -28.00 -33.29
CA ALA A 17 59.47 -27.29 -32.76
C ALA A 17 59.56 -25.79 -33.16
N GLY A 18 59.52 -24.89 -32.17
CA GLY A 18 59.66 -23.43 -32.34
C GLY A 18 59.20 -22.62 -31.12
N ASP A 19 60.12 -21.96 -30.41
CA ASP A 19 59.85 -21.06 -29.27
C ASP A 19 59.32 -19.68 -29.71
N HIS A 20 58.63 -18.95 -28.80
CA HIS A 20 59.18 -17.70 -28.22
C HIS A 20 58.36 -17.13 -27.03
N ARG A 21 59.04 -16.31 -26.22
CA ARG A 21 58.68 -15.84 -24.85
C ARG A 21 57.72 -14.64 -24.76
N THR A 22 57.30 -14.36 -23.50
CA THR A 22 56.91 -13.08 -22.84
C THR A 22 55.42 -12.87 -22.51
N SER A 23 55.00 -12.19 -21.43
CA SER A 23 55.59 -11.90 -20.09
C SER A 23 54.49 -11.33 -19.15
N TYR A 24 54.76 -11.20 -17.83
CA TYR A 24 53.87 -10.76 -16.72
C TYR A 24 52.71 -11.74 -16.39
N GLY A 25 52.41 -12.13 -15.14
CA GLY A 25 53.02 -11.86 -13.83
C GLY A 25 52.44 -10.63 -13.10
N GLY A 26 51.97 -10.68 -11.84
CA GLY A 26 51.79 -11.76 -10.86
C GLY A 26 50.71 -11.32 -9.83
N GLN A 27 50.67 -11.67 -8.53
CA GLN A 27 51.37 -12.66 -7.69
C GLN A 27 50.55 -12.77 -6.36
N PRO A 28 50.35 -13.96 -5.74
CA PRO A 28 49.63 -14.08 -4.47
C PRO A 28 50.55 -13.84 -3.26
N TYR A 29 49.97 -13.53 -2.08
CA TYR A 29 50.70 -13.44 -0.81
C TYR A 29 50.15 -14.42 0.24
N GLU A 30 51.02 -15.29 0.74
CA GLU A 30 50.88 -15.99 2.03
C GLU A 30 52.26 -16.00 2.70
N ALA A 31 52.33 -15.64 3.98
CA ALA A 31 53.48 -15.89 4.84
C ALA A 31 53.05 -15.84 6.32
N GLN A 32 53.69 -16.66 7.15
CA GLN A 32 53.44 -16.79 8.59
C GLN A 32 54.61 -16.16 9.38
N GLY A 33 54.44 -15.78 10.65
CA GLY A 33 55.58 -15.33 11.47
C GLY A 33 55.23 -14.70 12.82
N ALA A 34 55.32 -15.49 13.89
CA ALA A 34 54.94 -15.15 15.26
C ALA A 34 55.88 -14.20 16.04
N HIS A 35 55.42 -13.84 17.27
CA HIS A 35 56.15 -13.29 18.44
C HIS A 35 56.48 -11.78 18.51
N GLY A 36 56.15 -11.15 19.65
CA GLY A 36 56.98 -10.05 20.21
C GLY A 36 56.29 -8.89 20.96
N ALA A 37 56.31 -8.94 22.29
CA ALA A 37 56.47 -7.81 23.24
C ALA A 37 55.50 -6.59 23.31
N GLN A 38 54.90 -6.45 24.51
CA GLN A 38 54.90 -5.27 25.41
C GLN A 38 54.25 -3.92 25.00
N GLY A 39 53.49 -3.31 25.93
CA GLY A 39 52.80 -2.02 25.78
C GLY A 39 51.37 -2.03 26.35
N ALA A 40 51.16 -2.27 27.65
CA ALA A 40 51.30 -1.30 28.74
C ALA A 40 50.21 -0.20 28.74
N TYR A 41 49.10 -0.47 29.45
CA TYR A 41 48.19 0.54 30.01
C TYR A 41 47.52 0.02 31.29
N GLU A 42 48.20 0.25 32.41
CA GLU A 42 47.59 0.55 33.71
C GLU A 42 46.82 1.89 33.56
N ASP A 43 45.76 2.26 34.29
CA ASP A 43 45.01 1.70 35.43
C ASP A 43 43.49 1.90 35.16
N GLY A 44 42.54 1.31 35.88
CA GLY A 44 42.64 0.40 37.03
C GLY A 44 41.50 0.65 38.03
N TRP A 45 41.19 -0.36 38.84
CA TRP A 45 40.30 -0.30 40.02
C TRP A 45 38.82 0.10 39.78
N TYR A 46 37.88 -0.21 40.67
CA TYR A 46 37.82 -1.32 41.63
C TYR A 46 36.32 -1.66 41.81
N GLY A 47 35.97 -2.95 42.00
CA GLY A 47 34.58 -3.38 42.19
C GLY A 47 34.33 -4.10 43.51
N ARG A 48 33.07 -4.11 43.97
CA ARG A 48 32.50 -5.12 44.89
C ARG A 48 30.96 -5.10 44.80
N ALA A 49 30.30 -6.17 45.25
CA ALA A 49 28.86 -6.39 45.10
C ALA A 49 28.13 -6.56 46.45
N ALA A 50 26.80 -6.64 46.34
CA ALA A 50 25.87 -7.45 47.14
C ALA A 50 25.25 -6.90 48.46
N THR A 51 23.97 -6.52 48.33
CA THR A 51 22.86 -6.86 49.26
C THR A 51 22.80 -6.14 50.63
N PRO A 52 21.73 -6.31 51.45
CA PRO A 52 20.47 -5.60 51.22
C PRO A 52 19.93 -4.88 52.49
N GLY A 53 18.89 -4.05 52.34
CA GLY A 53 18.23 -3.38 53.46
C GLY A 53 16.71 -3.37 53.32
N SER A 54 16.00 -3.80 54.37
CA SER A 54 14.53 -3.82 54.46
C SER A 54 14.06 -3.09 55.71
N TYR A 55 13.06 -2.22 55.57
CA TYR A 55 12.27 -1.66 56.66
C TYR A 55 10.85 -1.38 56.17
N ASP A 56 9.91 -1.21 57.11
CA ASP A 56 8.50 -1.59 56.96
C ASP A 56 7.53 -0.49 57.43
N ALA A 57 6.27 -0.63 57.01
CA ALA A 57 5.03 -0.09 57.60
C ALA A 57 4.87 1.42 57.91
N GLY A 58 3.87 2.03 57.24
CA GLY A 58 2.82 2.81 57.90
C GLY A 58 2.77 4.33 57.64
N GLY A 59 1.56 4.86 57.40
CA GLY A 59 1.32 6.32 57.33
C GLY A 59 0.17 6.76 56.42
N THR A 60 -1.06 6.68 56.93
CA THR A 60 -2.31 7.37 56.55
C THR A 60 -2.27 8.59 55.60
N ASP A 61 -3.27 8.61 54.71
CA ASP A 61 -4.11 9.75 54.29
C ASP A 61 -3.49 11.06 53.75
N ASP A 62 -3.61 11.27 52.43
CA ASP A 62 -4.47 12.34 51.89
C ASP A 62 -5.02 11.95 50.50
N ALA A 63 -6.19 12.48 50.12
CA ALA A 63 -6.97 12.07 48.95
C ALA A 63 -6.97 13.12 47.83
N THR A 64 -5.79 13.46 47.29
CA THR A 64 -5.68 14.29 46.09
C THR A 64 -5.83 13.45 44.82
N ALA A 65 -6.98 13.57 44.16
CA ALA A 65 -7.25 12.93 42.88
C ALA A 65 -6.39 13.56 41.76
N GLN A 66 -5.22 12.97 41.51
CA GLN A 66 -4.31 13.35 40.44
C GLN A 66 -4.96 13.08 39.06
N LEU A 67 -5.73 14.05 38.57
CA LEU A 67 -6.18 14.07 37.18
C LEU A 67 -4.94 14.04 36.26
N PRO A 68 -4.93 13.26 35.17
CA PRO A 68 -3.88 13.34 34.18
C PRO A 68 -3.86 14.75 33.56
N PRO A 69 -2.69 15.24 33.09
CA PRO A 69 -2.62 16.51 32.38
C PRO A 69 -3.55 16.48 31.16
N VAL A 70 -4.22 17.60 30.90
CA VAL A 70 -5.12 17.71 29.74
C VAL A 70 -4.29 17.90 28.48
N ASP A 71 -4.45 17.02 27.50
CA ASP A 71 -3.73 17.11 26.23
C ASP A 71 -4.17 18.35 25.42
N ASP A 72 -3.25 19.31 25.26
CA ASP A 72 -3.46 20.60 24.58
C ASP A 72 -3.88 20.45 23.10
N GLU A 73 -3.63 19.30 22.46
CA GLU A 73 -4.03 19.05 21.06
C GLU A 73 -5.56 18.94 20.86
N THR A 74 -6.36 18.87 21.93
CA THR A 74 -7.83 18.84 21.84
C THR A 74 -8.48 20.22 21.65
N VAL A 75 -7.73 21.31 21.71
CA VAL A 75 -8.25 22.70 21.65
C VAL A 75 -8.69 23.12 20.24
N ALA A 76 -8.26 22.41 19.19
CA ALA A 76 -8.39 22.80 17.77
C ALA A 76 -9.81 22.79 17.16
N LEU A 77 -10.87 22.53 17.94
CA LEU A 77 -12.27 22.48 17.46
C LEU A 77 -13.26 23.38 18.23
N ARG A 78 -12.79 24.51 18.78
CA ARG A 78 -13.68 25.62 19.15
C ARG A 78 -13.72 26.68 18.05
N ILE A 79 -14.86 26.81 17.38
CA ILE A 79 -15.15 27.98 16.53
C ILE A 79 -15.29 29.19 17.48
N PRO A 80 -14.51 30.28 17.29
CA PRO A 80 -14.67 31.47 18.12
C PRO A 80 -15.99 32.19 17.79
N ASP A 81 -16.68 32.68 18.82
CA ASP A 81 -17.90 33.47 18.64
C ASP A 81 -17.62 34.74 17.80
N PRO A 82 -18.56 35.14 16.92
CA PRO A 82 -18.40 36.32 16.10
C PRO A 82 -18.38 37.59 16.98
N PRO A 83 -17.45 38.53 16.76
CA PRO A 83 -17.32 39.70 17.61
C PRO A 83 -18.57 40.60 17.55
N PRO A 84 -18.90 41.29 18.66
CA PRO A 84 -20.06 42.19 18.71
C PRO A 84 -19.93 43.30 17.67
N ARG A 85 -21.04 43.61 16.99
CA ARG A 85 -21.07 44.61 15.91
C ARG A 85 -20.82 46.02 16.48
N THR A 86 -19.61 46.53 16.30
CA THR A 86 -19.33 47.95 16.48
C THR A 86 -20.05 48.75 15.39
N THR A 87 -20.94 49.67 15.81
CA THR A 87 -21.57 50.63 14.91
C THR A 87 -20.54 51.65 14.46
N ARG A 88 -19.92 51.40 13.29
CA ARG A 88 -18.99 52.33 12.67
C ARG A 88 -19.76 53.53 12.13
N GLU A 89 -19.68 54.65 12.84
CA GLU A 89 -20.26 55.92 12.44
C GLU A 89 -19.50 56.47 11.22
N GLU A 90 -20.21 56.72 10.11
CA GLU A 90 -19.61 57.27 8.88
C GLU A 90 -19.47 58.80 9.00
N PRO A 91 -18.27 59.38 8.74
CA PRO A 91 -18.12 60.83 8.70
C PRO A 91 -18.94 61.42 7.53
N PRO A 92 -19.56 62.60 7.71
CA PRO A 92 -20.50 63.14 6.73
C PRO A 92 -19.80 63.50 5.41
N PRO A 93 -20.38 63.14 4.24
CA PRO A 93 -19.74 63.40 2.95
C PRO A 93 -19.71 64.91 2.64
N ALA A 94 -18.50 65.46 2.53
CA ALA A 94 -18.21 66.83 2.10
C ALA A 94 -18.53 67.05 0.60
N GLY A 95 -19.80 66.92 0.24
CA GLY A 95 -20.28 66.92 -1.14
C GLY A 95 -20.64 68.31 -1.65
N GLY A 96 -19.77 68.89 -2.48
CA GLY A 96 -20.07 70.07 -3.29
C GLY A 96 -21.32 69.88 -4.17
N ARG A 97 -21.98 71.00 -4.54
CA ARG A 97 -23.37 71.02 -5.05
C ARG A 97 -23.66 70.09 -6.24
N ALA A 98 -22.66 69.76 -7.06
CA ALA A 98 -22.80 68.82 -8.19
C ALA A 98 -23.13 67.37 -7.77
N ALA A 99 -22.64 66.91 -6.61
CA ALA A 99 -22.79 65.50 -6.19
C ALA A 99 -24.26 65.13 -5.88
N ARG A 100 -25.00 66.04 -5.23
CA ARG A 100 -26.39 65.78 -4.78
C ARG A 100 -27.35 65.47 -5.92
N ARG A 101 -27.10 65.98 -7.15
CA ARG A 101 -27.99 65.76 -8.31
C ARG A 101 -27.89 64.36 -8.94
N LYS A 102 -26.79 63.62 -8.71
CA LYS A 102 -26.65 62.21 -9.19
C LYS A 102 -27.25 61.18 -8.23
N ALA A 103 -27.26 61.44 -6.92
CA ALA A 103 -27.73 60.47 -5.91
C ALA A 103 -29.25 60.18 -6.00
N ALA A 104 -30.07 61.20 -6.30
CA ALA A 104 -31.53 61.06 -6.31
C ALA A 104 -32.06 60.06 -7.34
N LYS A 105 -31.40 59.91 -8.50
CA LYS A 105 -31.90 59.09 -9.63
C LYS A 105 -31.66 57.58 -9.47
N LYS A 106 -31.05 57.13 -8.36
CA LYS A 106 -30.72 55.70 -8.09
C LYS A 106 -31.56 55.08 -6.96
N ARG A 107 -32.62 55.74 -6.48
CA ARG A 107 -33.40 55.31 -5.29
C ARG A 107 -34.88 54.99 -5.50
N GLN A 108 -35.40 55.05 -6.73
CA GLN A 108 -36.69 54.43 -7.07
C GLN A 108 -36.42 53.02 -7.64
N GLY A 109 -36.87 51.98 -6.94
CA GLY A 109 -36.64 50.59 -7.40
C GLY A 109 -36.69 49.45 -6.37
N ARG A 110 -37.12 49.64 -5.11
CA ARG A 110 -37.37 48.49 -4.21
C ARG A 110 -38.38 48.71 -3.06
N ARG A 111 -39.63 48.32 -3.32
CA ARG A 111 -40.68 47.84 -2.38
C ARG A 111 -41.64 46.97 -3.21
N GLY A 112 -42.20 45.85 -2.72
CA GLY A 112 -41.88 45.13 -1.48
C GLY A 112 -42.98 44.14 -1.08
N GLY A 113 -42.69 42.84 -1.10
CA GLY A 113 -43.56 41.74 -0.62
C GLY A 113 -44.72 41.35 -1.55
N SER A 114 -45.48 40.25 -1.30
CA SER A 114 -45.18 39.01 -0.54
C SER A 114 -46.42 38.10 -0.47
N HIS A 115 -46.24 36.76 -0.57
CA HIS A 115 -47.26 35.72 -0.28
C HIS A 115 -48.47 35.63 -1.26
N LYS A 116 -49.18 34.51 -1.43
CA LYS A 116 -48.90 33.05 -1.26
C LYS A 116 -49.96 32.26 -2.07
N ALA A 117 -49.66 31.00 -2.40
CA ALA A 117 -50.42 29.97 -3.13
C ALA A 117 -51.97 30.04 -3.24
N GLY A 118 -52.48 29.51 -4.35
CA GLY A 118 -53.87 29.09 -4.58
C GLY A 118 -53.97 28.12 -5.76
N ASP A 119 -54.85 27.11 -5.68
CA ASP A 119 -54.95 25.97 -6.60
C ASP A 119 -55.96 26.17 -7.74
N GLY A 120 -55.89 25.29 -8.76
CA GLY A 120 -57.08 24.82 -9.48
C GLY A 120 -57.40 25.42 -10.87
N PRO A 121 -57.90 24.60 -11.82
CA PRO A 121 -58.42 25.03 -13.13
C PRO A 121 -59.97 24.86 -13.21
N PRO A 122 -60.68 24.94 -14.37
CA PRO A 122 -60.29 25.36 -15.73
C PRO A 122 -61.27 26.42 -16.33
N THR A 123 -61.29 26.53 -17.67
CA THR A 123 -62.36 27.07 -18.56
C THR A 123 -62.53 28.59 -18.72
N GLY A 124 -62.11 29.07 -19.89
CA GLY A 124 -63.01 29.60 -20.94
C GLY A 124 -63.97 30.75 -20.62
N ARG A 125 -63.60 31.95 -21.06
CA ARG A 125 -64.49 32.79 -21.89
C ARG A 125 -63.69 33.78 -22.73
N GLU A 126 -64.22 34.08 -23.90
CA GLU A 126 -63.63 35.06 -24.83
C GLU A 126 -63.57 36.46 -24.22
N ARG A 127 -62.53 37.19 -24.58
CA ARG A 127 -62.62 38.62 -24.83
C ARG A 127 -62.02 38.87 -26.20
N ASP A 128 -62.85 39.28 -27.14
CA ASP A 128 -62.39 39.86 -28.40
C ASP A 128 -61.71 41.19 -28.09
N ASP A 129 -60.38 41.16 -27.98
CA ASP A 129 -59.56 42.36 -28.09
C ASP A 129 -58.86 42.27 -29.46
N ALA A 130 -59.52 42.82 -30.47
CA ALA A 130 -59.05 42.86 -31.85
C ALA A 130 -57.90 43.88 -32.02
N SER A 131 -56.81 43.66 -31.28
CA SER A 131 -55.50 44.21 -31.61
C SER A 131 -55.03 43.49 -32.87
N GLU A 132 -55.45 44.01 -34.02
CA GLU A 132 -54.99 43.55 -35.33
C GLU A 132 -53.47 43.39 -35.30
N GLY A 133 -52.99 42.26 -35.83
CA GLY A 133 -51.57 41.99 -35.96
C GLY A 133 -50.94 42.88 -37.03
N ALA A 134 -50.86 44.19 -36.77
CA ALA A 134 -50.28 45.20 -37.62
C ALA A 134 -48.96 44.65 -38.19
N PRO A 135 -48.86 44.50 -39.52
CA PRO A 135 -47.86 43.64 -40.12
C PRO A 135 -46.49 44.13 -39.68
N ARG A 136 -45.80 43.33 -38.85
CA ARG A 136 -44.52 43.70 -38.25
C ARG A 136 -43.59 44.12 -39.38
N ALA A 137 -43.36 45.43 -39.50
CA ALA A 137 -42.75 46.04 -40.66
C ALA A 137 -41.49 45.25 -41.02
N PRO A 138 -41.31 44.84 -42.30
CA PRO A 138 -40.32 43.85 -42.67
C PRO A 138 -38.95 44.31 -42.21
N LEU A 139 -38.46 43.69 -41.12
CA LEU A 139 -37.25 44.13 -40.41
C LEU A 139 -36.16 44.36 -41.44
N SER A 140 -35.60 45.57 -41.46
CA SER A 140 -34.70 45.95 -42.54
C SER A 140 -33.58 44.91 -42.67
N ARG A 141 -33.06 44.75 -43.89
CA ARG A 141 -31.99 43.77 -44.16
C ARG A 141 -30.78 43.94 -43.22
N VAL A 142 -30.63 45.13 -42.62
CA VAL A 142 -29.67 45.48 -41.56
C VAL A 142 -30.14 44.99 -40.18
N GLU A 143 -31.37 45.26 -39.75
CA GLU A 143 -31.90 44.86 -38.44
C GLU A 143 -32.06 43.36 -38.29
N ALA A 144 -32.58 42.67 -39.32
CA ALA A 144 -32.63 41.21 -39.34
C ALA A 144 -31.22 40.60 -39.21
N ARG A 145 -30.22 41.18 -39.90
CA ARG A 145 -28.80 40.82 -39.73
C ARG A 145 -28.25 41.18 -38.34
N ARG A 146 -28.71 42.26 -37.72
CA ARG A 146 -28.28 42.70 -36.37
C ARG A 146 -28.82 41.76 -35.29
N GLN A 147 -30.08 41.37 -35.37
CA GLN A 147 -30.66 40.34 -34.49
C GLN A 147 -30.01 38.96 -34.73
N ALA A 148 -29.76 38.57 -35.98
CA ALA A 148 -29.03 37.33 -36.29
C ALA A 148 -27.58 37.32 -35.75
N ARG A 149 -26.92 38.49 -35.67
CA ARG A 149 -25.63 38.64 -34.97
C ARG A 149 -25.78 38.56 -33.45
N ALA A 150 -26.80 39.19 -32.86
CA ALA A 150 -27.06 39.15 -31.42
C ALA A 150 -27.52 37.77 -30.91
N ARG A 151 -28.06 36.91 -31.78
CA ARG A 151 -28.39 35.50 -31.47
C ARG A 151 -27.18 34.56 -31.51
N LYS A 152 -26.01 35.01 -31.96
CA LYS A 152 -24.78 34.20 -31.83
C LYS A 152 -24.37 34.20 -30.35
N ALA A 153 -24.18 33.00 -29.79
CA ALA A 153 -23.62 32.86 -28.44
C ALA A 153 -22.31 33.66 -28.36
N SER A 154 -22.14 34.43 -27.27
CA SER A 154 -20.92 35.22 -27.06
C SER A 154 -19.69 34.32 -27.16
N PRO A 155 -18.58 34.74 -27.81
CA PRO A 155 -17.35 33.94 -27.87
C PRO A 155 -16.86 33.50 -26.49
N ALA A 156 -17.09 34.31 -25.45
CA ALA A 156 -16.78 33.96 -24.07
C ALA A 156 -17.61 32.77 -23.53
N VAL A 157 -18.88 32.63 -23.95
CA VAL A 157 -19.77 31.52 -23.57
C VAL A 157 -19.41 30.23 -24.32
N VAL A 158 -18.97 30.35 -25.57
CA VAL A 158 -18.44 29.21 -26.34
C VAL A 158 -17.12 28.74 -25.73
N ALA A 159 -16.21 29.66 -25.38
CA ALA A 159 -14.95 29.36 -24.71
C ALA A 159 -15.16 28.74 -23.31
N SER A 160 -16.05 29.31 -22.48
CA SER A 160 -16.34 28.75 -21.16
C SER A 160 -16.98 27.36 -21.24
N ARG A 161 -17.81 27.08 -22.26
CA ARG A 161 -18.30 25.74 -22.52
C ARG A 161 -17.16 24.78 -22.88
N ALA A 162 -16.30 25.14 -23.84
CA ALA A 162 -15.19 24.28 -24.25
C ALA A 162 -14.23 23.97 -23.08
N ILE A 163 -13.93 24.96 -22.25
CA ILE A 163 -13.15 24.78 -21.01
C ILE A 163 -13.86 23.83 -20.04
N GLY A 164 -15.16 24.04 -19.78
CA GLY A 164 -15.95 23.15 -18.93
C GLY A 164 -16.02 21.71 -19.46
N GLU A 165 -16.14 21.53 -20.77
CA GLU A 165 -16.17 20.22 -21.45
C GLU A 165 -14.82 19.48 -21.31
N VAL A 166 -13.69 20.20 -21.38
CA VAL A 166 -12.35 19.66 -21.09
C VAL A 166 -12.18 19.29 -19.61
N PHE A 167 -12.66 20.11 -18.67
CA PHE A 167 -12.61 19.75 -17.24
C PHE A 167 -13.50 18.55 -16.88
N ILE A 168 -14.70 18.46 -17.46
CA ILE A 168 -15.61 17.32 -17.26
C ILE A 168 -15.01 16.03 -17.84
N THR A 169 -14.51 16.06 -19.08
CA THR A 169 -13.90 14.88 -19.71
C THR A 169 -12.62 14.44 -18.98
N SER A 170 -11.77 15.38 -18.55
CA SER A 170 -10.61 15.09 -17.71
C SER A 170 -11.01 14.44 -16.37
N GLY A 171 -12.01 14.98 -15.67
CA GLY A 171 -12.52 14.40 -14.42
C GLY A 171 -13.11 13.00 -14.58
N VAL A 172 -13.86 12.75 -15.66
CA VAL A 172 -14.39 11.41 -15.99
C VAL A 172 -13.26 10.43 -16.32
N LEU A 173 -12.23 10.86 -17.06
CA LEU A 173 -11.06 10.03 -17.34
C LEU A 173 -10.28 9.69 -16.07
N MET A 174 -10.11 10.63 -15.14
CA MET A 174 -9.48 10.36 -13.84
C MET A 174 -10.29 9.39 -12.99
N LEU A 175 -11.63 9.53 -12.94
CA LEU A 175 -12.49 8.58 -12.22
C LEU A 175 -12.41 7.17 -12.83
N LEU A 176 -12.49 7.04 -14.16
CA LEU A 176 -12.33 5.76 -14.86
C LEU A 176 -10.95 5.15 -14.62
N PHE A 177 -9.88 5.95 -14.58
CA PHE A 177 -8.53 5.48 -14.27
C PHE A 177 -8.44 4.94 -12.83
N VAL A 178 -9.01 5.62 -11.83
CA VAL A 178 -9.05 5.13 -10.45
C VAL A 178 -9.87 3.82 -10.35
N THR A 179 -11.02 3.73 -11.02
CA THR A 179 -11.80 2.48 -11.07
C THR A 179 -11.02 1.34 -11.72
N TYR A 180 -10.29 1.60 -12.81
CA TYR A 180 -9.41 0.62 -13.45
C TYR A 180 -8.29 0.16 -12.52
N GLN A 181 -7.63 1.09 -11.82
CA GLN A 181 -6.53 0.81 -10.87
C GLN A 181 -6.95 0.01 -9.63
N LEU A 182 -8.24 -0.01 -9.27
CA LEU A 182 -8.77 -0.79 -8.14
C LEU A 182 -9.44 -2.10 -8.57
N TRP A 183 -10.06 -2.17 -9.76
CA TRP A 183 -10.81 -3.35 -10.20
C TRP A 183 -10.02 -4.24 -11.16
N TRP A 184 -9.47 -3.67 -12.24
CA TRP A 184 -8.85 -4.46 -13.31
C TRP A 184 -7.48 -5.02 -12.90
N THR A 185 -6.72 -4.26 -12.11
CA THR A 185 -5.46 -4.72 -11.48
C THR A 185 -5.71 -5.93 -10.59
N ASN A 186 -6.77 -5.91 -9.77
CA ASN A 186 -7.16 -7.02 -8.90
C ASN A 186 -7.52 -8.27 -9.72
N VAL A 187 -8.40 -8.14 -10.71
CA VAL A 187 -8.81 -9.27 -11.58
C VAL A 187 -7.60 -9.86 -12.33
N ARG A 188 -6.71 -9.00 -12.88
CA ARG A 188 -5.51 -9.44 -13.58
C ARG A 188 -4.54 -10.20 -12.66
N ALA A 189 -4.30 -9.66 -11.47
CA ALA A 189 -3.37 -10.27 -10.50
C ALA A 189 -3.92 -11.58 -9.94
N GLN A 190 -5.22 -11.67 -9.63
CA GLN A 190 -5.86 -12.94 -9.26
C GLN A 190 -5.75 -13.98 -10.38
N ALA A 191 -5.87 -13.58 -11.65
CA ALA A 191 -5.67 -14.46 -12.80
C ALA A 191 -4.20 -14.85 -13.05
N GLN A 192 -3.22 -14.11 -12.50
CA GLN A 192 -1.81 -14.46 -12.50
C GLN A 192 -1.48 -15.39 -11.33
N ALA A 193 -1.82 -15.00 -10.10
CA ALA A 193 -1.69 -15.82 -8.90
C ALA A 193 -2.37 -17.20 -9.03
N GLY A 194 -3.56 -17.26 -9.63
CA GLY A 194 -4.26 -18.52 -9.91
C GLY A 194 -3.57 -19.43 -10.95
N LYS A 195 -2.81 -18.85 -11.90
CA LYS A 195 -1.95 -19.60 -12.82
C LYS A 195 -0.75 -20.15 -12.09
N GLU A 196 0.04 -19.29 -11.44
CA GLU A 196 1.21 -19.67 -10.64
C GLU A 196 0.84 -20.74 -9.59
N ALA A 197 -0.33 -20.65 -8.96
CA ALA A 197 -0.85 -21.69 -8.05
C ALA A 197 -1.14 -23.04 -8.75
N SER A 198 -1.77 -23.00 -9.92
CA SER A 198 -2.08 -24.20 -10.72
C SER A 198 -0.80 -24.83 -11.27
N ASP A 199 0.16 -24.00 -11.68
CA ASP A 199 1.47 -24.40 -12.18
C ASP A 199 2.29 -25.06 -11.06
N LEU A 200 2.40 -24.44 -9.89
CA LEU A 200 3.03 -25.05 -8.71
C LEU A 200 2.40 -26.40 -8.33
N GLN A 201 1.07 -26.50 -8.29
CA GLN A 201 0.38 -27.74 -7.96
C GLN A 201 0.63 -28.86 -8.98
N ARG A 202 0.69 -28.53 -10.28
CA ARG A 202 1.05 -29.49 -11.34
C ARG A 202 2.52 -29.92 -11.21
N ASP A 203 3.43 -28.98 -11.07
CA ASP A 203 4.87 -29.26 -11.02
C ASP A 203 5.21 -30.10 -9.76
N TRP A 204 4.51 -29.86 -8.64
CA TRP A 204 4.55 -30.74 -7.46
C TRP A 204 4.00 -32.15 -7.73
N ALA A 205 2.89 -32.28 -8.47
CA ALA A 205 2.29 -33.56 -8.84
C ALA A 205 3.15 -34.37 -9.84
N ASN A 206 3.87 -33.68 -10.72
CA ASN A 206 4.87 -34.28 -11.62
C ASN A 206 6.17 -34.69 -10.89
N GLY A 207 6.38 -34.22 -9.65
CA GLY A 207 7.61 -34.44 -8.90
C GLY A 207 8.79 -33.56 -9.32
N GLU A 208 8.55 -32.47 -10.05
CA GLU A 208 9.56 -31.57 -10.60
C GLU A 208 10.18 -30.66 -9.52
N ARG A 209 10.95 -31.29 -8.62
CA ARG A 209 11.64 -30.62 -7.52
C ARG A 209 12.83 -29.80 -8.05
N LYS A 210 12.87 -28.51 -7.71
CA LYS A 210 14.08 -27.68 -7.74
C LYS A 210 14.62 -27.53 -6.31
N PRO A 211 15.49 -28.44 -5.81
CA PRO A 211 16.07 -28.31 -4.49
C PRO A 211 17.17 -27.23 -4.48
N GLY A 212 16.97 -26.16 -3.72
CA GLY A 212 17.93 -25.07 -3.63
C GLY A 212 17.31 -23.83 -2.96
N ALA A 213 18.01 -22.70 -3.06
CA ALA A 213 17.38 -21.41 -2.85
C ALA A 213 16.44 -21.11 -4.03
N PHE A 214 15.31 -20.43 -3.76
CA PHE A 214 14.37 -20.00 -4.80
C PHE A 214 14.84 -18.67 -5.42
N GLU A 215 14.73 -18.56 -6.74
CA GLU A 215 15.09 -17.32 -7.45
C GLU A 215 14.14 -16.16 -7.08
N PRO A 216 14.58 -14.89 -7.06
CA PRO A 216 13.71 -13.76 -6.74
C PRO A 216 12.56 -13.62 -7.75
N GLY A 217 11.33 -13.82 -7.29
CA GLY A 217 10.11 -13.93 -8.11
C GLY A 217 9.58 -15.36 -8.30
N GLN A 218 10.31 -16.39 -7.88
CA GLN A 218 9.89 -17.79 -8.01
C GLN A 218 8.92 -18.19 -6.91
N GLY A 219 7.73 -18.67 -7.30
CA GLY A 219 6.78 -19.33 -6.39
C GLY A 219 7.35 -20.61 -5.79
N PHE A 220 7.04 -20.90 -4.51
CA PHE A 220 7.51 -22.11 -3.83
C PHE A 220 6.51 -22.75 -2.86
N ALA A 221 5.44 -22.05 -2.50
CA ALA A 221 4.42 -22.51 -1.57
C ALA A 221 3.06 -21.85 -1.86
N LEU A 222 1.99 -22.36 -1.25
CA LEU A 222 0.68 -21.71 -1.20
C LEU A 222 0.37 -21.29 0.23
N LEU A 223 -0.05 -20.06 0.42
CA LEU A 223 -0.63 -19.57 1.67
C LEU A 223 -2.15 -19.72 1.60
N HIS A 224 -2.73 -20.35 2.62
CA HIS A 224 -4.17 -20.46 2.83
C HIS A 224 -4.56 -19.75 4.12
N ILE A 225 -5.58 -18.89 4.06
CA ILE A 225 -6.19 -18.26 5.25
C ILE A 225 -7.73 -18.48 5.17
N PRO A 226 -8.24 -19.61 5.66
CA PRO A 226 -9.63 -20.06 5.43
C PRO A 226 -10.70 -19.03 5.80
N LYS A 227 -10.57 -18.36 6.96
CA LYS A 227 -11.52 -17.34 7.43
C LYS A 227 -11.64 -16.12 6.50
N LEU A 228 -10.66 -15.90 5.62
CA LEU A 228 -10.61 -14.78 4.69
C LEU A 228 -10.87 -15.19 3.23
N ASP A 229 -11.09 -16.49 2.96
CA ASP A 229 -11.15 -17.09 1.62
C ASP A 229 -9.91 -16.76 0.74
N VAL A 230 -8.73 -16.72 1.38
CA VAL A 230 -7.45 -16.43 0.70
C VAL A 230 -6.71 -17.74 0.41
N VAL A 231 -6.46 -18.00 -0.88
CA VAL A 231 -5.48 -18.98 -1.36
C VAL A 231 -4.56 -18.28 -2.36
N VAL A 232 -3.26 -18.18 -2.05
CA VAL A 232 -2.33 -17.32 -2.81
C VAL A 232 -0.92 -17.93 -2.86
N PRO A 233 -0.18 -17.86 -3.99
CA PRO A 233 1.22 -18.29 -4.03
C PRO A 233 2.11 -17.42 -3.16
N ILE A 234 3.04 -18.07 -2.46
CA ILE A 234 4.20 -17.45 -1.84
C ILE A 234 5.37 -17.58 -2.81
N ALA A 235 6.00 -16.46 -3.14
CA ALA A 235 7.24 -16.40 -3.91
C ALA A 235 8.40 -15.83 -3.10
N ALA A 236 9.64 -16.10 -3.52
CA ALA A 236 10.83 -15.55 -2.88
C ALA A 236 11.09 -14.09 -3.28
N GLY A 237 11.43 -13.26 -2.29
CA GLY A 237 11.61 -11.82 -2.46
C GLY A 237 10.29 -11.05 -2.31
N ILE A 238 10.40 -9.72 -2.15
CA ILE A 238 9.27 -8.80 -1.92
C ILE A 238 9.16 -7.71 -2.99
N SER A 239 9.71 -7.96 -4.19
CA SER A 239 9.68 -7.03 -5.33
C SER A 239 8.26 -6.85 -5.86
N ASP A 240 7.85 -5.59 -6.07
CA ASP A 240 6.53 -5.25 -6.63
C ASP A 240 6.31 -5.94 -8.01
N GLU A 241 7.13 -5.63 -9.02
CA GLU A 241 7.00 -6.13 -10.40
C GLU A 241 7.12 -7.67 -10.55
N LYS A 242 7.90 -8.31 -9.66
CA LYS A 242 8.16 -9.75 -9.71
C LYS A 242 7.22 -10.58 -8.86
N VAL A 243 6.67 -10.02 -7.78
CA VAL A 243 5.90 -10.76 -6.77
C VAL A 243 4.57 -10.08 -6.47
N LEU A 244 4.60 -8.92 -5.82
CA LEU A 244 3.40 -8.37 -5.18
C LEU A 244 2.35 -7.92 -6.22
N ASP A 245 2.78 -7.26 -7.30
CA ASP A 245 1.87 -6.80 -8.36
C ASP A 245 1.35 -7.93 -9.27
N ARG A 246 1.88 -9.15 -9.11
CA ARG A 246 1.34 -10.38 -9.73
C ARG A 246 0.29 -11.06 -8.87
N GLY A 247 -0.04 -10.48 -7.71
CA GLY A 247 -0.99 -11.02 -6.74
C GLY A 247 -0.46 -12.17 -5.91
N MET A 248 0.86 -12.35 -5.86
CA MET A 248 1.51 -13.28 -4.94
C MET A 248 1.87 -12.57 -3.62
N VAL A 249 2.10 -13.33 -2.56
CA VAL A 249 2.73 -12.82 -1.34
C VAL A 249 4.24 -13.10 -1.37
N GLY A 250 5.04 -12.16 -0.90
CA GLY A 250 6.50 -12.23 -0.95
C GLY A 250 7.11 -12.66 0.37
N HIS A 251 7.92 -13.72 0.35
CA HIS A 251 8.80 -14.06 1.47
C HIS A 251 9.96 -13.06 1.53
N TYR A 252 10.26 -12.55 2.73
CA TYR A 252 11.47 -11.77 2.98
C TYR A 252 12.70 -12.69 2.87
N ALA A 253 13.18 -12.90 1.65
CA ALA A 253 14.25 -13.86 1.32
C ALA A 253 15.65 -13.24 1.18
N GLU A 254 15.71 -11.91 1.10
CA GLU A 254 16.89 -11.12 0.72
C GLU A 254 17.44 -10.33 1.92
N ASP A 255 18.76 -10.27 2.04
CA ASP A 255 19.43 -9.53 3.12
C ASP A 255 19.27 -8.00 2.96
N PRO A 256 19.15 -7.23 4.06
CA PRO A 256 19.32 -7.62 5.46
C PRO A 256 18.01 -8.09 6.15
N LEU A 257 16.93 -8.32 5.40
CA LEU A 257 15.61 -8.65 5.96
C LEU A 257 15.28 -10.15 5.93
N LYS A 258 16.26 -10.99 5.57
CA LYS A 258 16.07 -12.43 5.33
C LYS A 258 15.50 -13.15 6.55
N THR A 259 14.31 -13.75 6.38
CA THR A 259 13.59 -14.51 7.40
C THR A 259 13.78 -16.02 7.24
N ALA A 260 13.44 -16.78 8.30
CA ALA A 260 13.56 -18.23 8.34
C ALA A 260 12.47 -18.90 7.50
N MET A 261 12.73 -20.11 7.01
CA MET A 261 11.77 -20.90 6.24
C MET A 261 10.80 -21.69 7.15
N PRO A 262 9.63 -22.15 6.65
CA PRO A 262 8.67 -22.89 7.47
C PRO A 262 9.21 -24.19 8.06
N ASP A 263 10.14 -24.88 7.39
CA ASP A 263 10.74 -26.15 7.84
C ASP A 263 11.91 -26.00 8.84
N ASP A 264 12.41 -24.77 9.04
CA ASP A 264 13.38 -24.43 10.08
C ASP A 264 12.84 -24.76 11.47
N LYS A 265 13.72 -25.21 12.37
CA LYS A 265 13.34 -25.68 13.71
C LYS A 265 13.00 -24.55 14.67
N THR A 266 13.55 -23.37 14.45
CA THR A 266 13.23 -22.13 15.15
C THR A 266 13.42 -20.94 14.22
N GLY A 267 12.55 -19.95 14.31
CA GLY A 267 12.64 -18.71 13.56
C GLY A 267 11.27 -18.09 13.32
N ASN A 268 11.27 -17.05 12.49
CA ASN A 268 10.09 -16.33 12.05
C ASN A 268 10.07 -16.34 10.52
N PHE A 269 8.95 -16.74 9.91
CA PHE A 269 8.71 -16.72 8.46
C PHE A 269 7.96 -15.44 8.10
N GLY A 270 8.65 -14.48 7.48
CA GLY A 270 8.07 -13.18 7.12
C GLY A 270 7.44 -13.20 5.73
N LEU A 271 6.19 -12.76 5.63
CA LEU A 271 5.47 -12.56 4.38
C LEU A 271 4.96 -11.13 4.24
N ALA A 272 5.15 -10.53 3.06
CA ALA A 272 4.56 -9.25 2.66
C ALA A 272 3.45 -9.47 1.61
N GLY A 273 2.39 -8.65 1.65
CA GLY A 273 1.28 -8.76 0.69
C GLY A 273 0.44 -7.48 0.59
N HIS A 274 -0.13 -7.24 -0.59
CA HIS A 274 -0.92 -6.04 -0.87
C HIS A 274 -2.22 -5.96 -0.07
N ARG A 275 -2.65 -4.72 0.20
CA ARG A 275 -3.85 -4.40 1.01
C ARG A 275 -5.09 -4.06 0.18
N ASN A 276 -4.93 -3.48 -1.01
CA ASN A 276 -6.04 -2.84 -1.76
C ASN A 276 -5.89 -2.92 -3.30
N THR A 277 -4.87 -3.62 -3.77
CA THR A 277 -4.45 -3.68 -5.18
C THR A 277 -3.87 -5.05 -5.48
N HIS A 278 -3.78 -5.39 -6.77
CA HIS A 278 -3.22 -6.64 -7.27
C HIS A 278 -3.69 -7.89 -6.49
N GLY A 279 -5.00 -8.04 -6.34
CA GLY A 279 -5.64 -9.20 -5.71
C GLY A 279 -5.74 -9.13 -4.19
N GLU A 280 -5.11 -8.11 -3.59
CA GLU A 280 -5.30 -7.66 -2.21
C GLU A 280 -5.30 -8.77 -1.12
N PRO A 281 -4.36 -9.76 -1.18
CA PRO A 281 -4.43 -10.97 -0.36
C PRO A 281 -4.39 -10.71 1.16
N PHE A 282 -3.84 -9.58 1.60
CA PHE A 282 -3.78 -9.20 3.02
C PHE A 282 -4.77 -8.11 3.43
N ARG A 283 -5.76 -7.77 2.58
CA ARG A 283 -6.76 -6.73 2.89
C ARG A 283 -7.43 -6.88 4.25
N TYR A 284 -7.81 -8.11 4.59
CA TYR A 284 -8.63 -8.41 5.77
C TYR A 284 -7.90 -9.17 6.87
N ILE A 285 -6.55 -9.19 6.90
CA ILE A 285 -5.83 -9.85 8.02
C ILE A 285 -6.10 -9.19 9.38
N ASN A 286 -6.60 -7.95 9.40
CA ASN A 286 -7.13 -7.31 10.61
C ASN A 286 -8.48 -7.86 11.11
N ARG A 287 -9.03 -8.90 10.46
CA ARG A 287 -10.20 -9.67 10.91
C ARG A 287 -9.81 -11.06 11.43
N LEU A 288 -8.51 -11.34 11.52
CA LEU A 288 -8.00 -12.53 12.21
C LEU A 288 -8.02 -12.30 13.71
N GLU A 289 -8.51 -13.31 14.42
CA GLU A 289 -8.64 -13.41 15.87
C GLU A 289 -7.69 -14.48 16.40
N GLN A 290 -7.44 -14.48 17.71
CA GLN A 290 -6.53 -15.44 18.32
C GLN A 290 -7.04 -16.88 18.13
N GLY A 291 -6.21 -17.73 17.54
CA GLY A 291 -6.53 -19.12 17.22
C GLY A 291 -6.86 -19.39 15.74
N ASP A 292 -7.12 -18.36 14.93
CA ASP A 292 -7.47 -18.54 13.51
C ASP A 292 -6.32 -19.16 12.70
N PRO A 293 -6.60 -20.15 11.82
CA PRO A 293 -5.58 -20.87 11.09
C PRO A 293 -4.99 -20.05 9.94
N ILE A 294 -3.67 -20.13 9.80
CA ILE A 294 -2.88 -19.70 8.64
C ILE A 294 -2.06 -20.92 8.22
N VAL A 295 -2.26 -21.44 7.01
CA VAL A 295 -1.61 -22.70 6.57
C VAL A 295 -0.68 -22.42 5.39
N VAL A 296 0.58 -22.86 5.50
CA VAL A 296 1.55 -22.84 4.40
C VAL A 296 1.67 -24.25 3.83
N GLU A 297 1.25 -24.42 2.57
CA GLU A 297 1.36 -25.67 1.81
C GLU A 297 2.60 -25.63 0.90
N THR A 298 3.40 -26.70 0.92
CA THR A 298 4.54 -26.90 0.02
C THR A 298 4.42 -28.25 -0.70
N GLN A 299 5.40 -28.55 -1.58
CA GLN A 299 5.50 -29.85 -2.26
C GLN A 299 5.43 -31.05 -1.29
N ASP A 300 6.05 -30.92 -0.10
CA ASP A 300 6.23 -32.05 0.82
C ASP A 300 5.34 -32.00 2.07
N LYS A 301 4.86 -30.81 2.47
CA LYS A 301 4.29 -30.56 3.81
C LYS A 301 3.20 -29.49 3.83
N TYR A 302 2.38 -29.53 4.86
CA TYR A 302 1.59 -28.41 5.35
C TYR A 302 2.15 -27.95 6.70
N PHE A 303 2.25 -26.64 6.91
CA PHE A 303 2.61 -26.02 8.19
C PHE A 303 1.42 -25.20 8.67
N VAL A 304 0.78 -25.63 9.76
CA VAL A 304 -0.38 -24.95 10.33
C VAL A 304 0.11 -24.02 11.43
N TYR A 305 -0.11 -22.72 11.24
CA TYR A 305 0.05 -21.70 12.26
C TYR A 305 -1.32 -21.30 12.79
N LYS A 306 -1.39 -20.87 14.05
CA LYS A 306 -2.54 -20.15 14.61
C LYS A 306 -2.16 -18.71 14.90
N THR A 307 -3.03 -17.79 14.51
CA THR A 307 -2.93 -16.36 14.83
C THR A 307 -2.81 -16.18 16.35
N ALA A 308 -1.84 -15.38 16.79
CA ALA A 308 -1.52 -15.19 18.20
C ALA A 308 -1.75 -13.74 18.66
N SER A 309 -1.33 -12.77 17.84
CA SER A 309 -1.40 -11.33 18.15
C SER A 309 -1.29 -10.48 16.88
N MET A 310 -1.57 -9.18 17.00
CA MET A 310 -1.43 -8.22 15.92
C MET A 310 -0.91 -6.87 16.42
N LEU A 311 -0.24 -6.12 15.54
CA LEU A 311 0.10 -4.71 15.74
C LEU A 311 -0.63 -3.89 14.65
N PRO A 312 -1.76 -3.23 14.97
CA PRO A 312 -2.62 -2.59 13.98
C PRO A 312 -1.96 -1.48 13.15
N VAL A 313 -0.98 -0.77 13.74
CA VAL A 313 -0.27 0.35 13.13
C VAL A 313 1.18 0.35 13.62
N THR A 314 2.15 0.38 12.70
CA THR A 314 3.58 0.58 13.00
C THR A 314 4.27 1.35 11.86
N PRO A 315 5.32 2.16 12.09
CA PRO A 315 6.04 2.82 11.00
C PRO A 315 6.68 1.80 10.04
N PRO A 316 6.77 2.08 8.73
CA PRO A 316 7.33 1.13 7.75
C PRO A 316 8.79 0.74 8.00
N SER A 317 9.53 1.52 8.79
CA SER A 317 10.91 1.25 9.21
C SER A 317 11.05 0.29 10.40
N ASN A 318 9.94 -0.15 11.03
CA ASN A 318 10.00 -1.13 12.12
C ASN A 318 10.23 -2.55 11.59
N VAL A 319 11.47 -2.84 11.18
CA VAL A 319 11.89 -4.16 10.71
C VAL A 319 11.92 -5.23 11.82
N SER A 320 11.97 -4.82 13.09
CA SER A 320 12.10 -5.75 14.24
C SER A 320 10.87 -6.65 14.48
N VAL A 321 9.78 -6.41 13.75
CA VAL A 321 8.61 -7.30 13.67
C VAL A 321 8.90 -8.59 12.89
N LEU A 322 10.02 -8.64 12.15
CA LEU A 322 10.52 -9.79 11.39
C LEU A 322 11.63 -10.55 12.14
N ASP A 323 12.09 -10.07 13.30
CA ASP A 323 13.13 -10.74 14.11
C ASP A 323 12.75 -12.21 14.41
N PRO A 324 13.73 -13.12 14.60
CA PRO A 324 13.47 -14.54 14.88
C PRO A 324 12.60 -14.80 16.12
N VAL A 325 12.58 -13.86 17.06
CA VAL A 325 11.54 -13.71 18.10
C VAL A 325 10.97 -12.30 17.92
N PRO A 326 9.83 -12.12 17.23
CA PRO A 326 9.46 -10.83 16.68
C PRO A 326 9.02 -9.82 17.76
N LYS A 327 9.60 -8.62 17.73
CA LYS A 327 9.33 -7.60 18.75
C LYS A 327 7.90 -7.07 18.63
N GLY A 328 7.24 -6.92 19.77
CA GLY A 328 5.83 -6.50 19.86
C GLY A 328 4.79 -7.63 19.76
N SER A 329 5.20 -8.85 19.38
CA SER A 329 4.30 -10.01 19.24
C SER A 329 3.78 -10.59 20.57
N GLY A 330 4.49 -10.34 21.67
CA GLY A 330 4.30 -11.02 22.96
C GLY A 330 5.08 -12.33 23.11
N PHE A 331 5.76 -12.83 22.06
CA PHE A 331 6.68 -13.96 22.17
C PHE A 331 7.97 -13.55 22.88
N THR A 332 8.48 -14.42 23.77
CA THR A 332 9.63 -14.14 24.66
C THR A 332 10.74 -15.19 24.58
N LYS A 333 10.60 -16.21 23.72
CA LYS A 333 11.51 -17.34 23.56
C LYS A 333 11.63 -17.72 22.07
N PRO A 334 12.68 -18.44 21.66
CA PRO A 334 12.71 -19.08 20.34
C PRO A 334 11.51 -20.01 20.14
N GLY A 335 10.94 -19.97 18.95
CA GLY A 335 9.79 -20.79 18.53
C GLY A 335 9.71 -20.84 17.01
N ARG A 336 8.57 -21.22 16.45
CA ARG A 336 8.32 -21.24 14.99
C ARG A 336 7.15 -20.32 14.69
N TYR A 337 7.45 -19.17 14.12
CA TYR A 337 6.52 -18.06 13.95
C TYR A 337 6.27 -17.75 12.47
N ILE A 338 5.14 -17.10 12.19
CA ILE A 338 4.84 -16.47 10.91
C ILE A 338 4.47 -15.00 11.17
N THR A 339 4.93 -14.11 10.30
CA THR A 339 4.61 -12.68 10.34
C THR A 339 4.02 -12.26 9.00
N LEU A 340 2.77 -11.78 9.01
CA LEU A 340 2.13 -11.20 7.83
C LEU A 340 2.23 -9.66 7.91
N THR A 341 2.81 -9.02 6.90
CA THR A 341 2.98 -7.55 6.83
C THR A 341 2.21 -6.96 5.65
N THR A 342 1.52 -5.85 5.87
CA THR A 342 0.77 -5.17 4.82
C THR A 342 0.61 -3.66 5.09
N CYS A 343 0.21 -2.88 4.10
CA CYS A 343 -0.02 -1.45 4.22
C CYS A 343 -1.26 -1.12 5.10
N THR A 344 -1.22 0.02 5.81
CA THR A 344 -2.36 0.50 6.60
C THR A 344 -2.30 2.03 6.80
N PRO A 345 -3.44 2.75 6.97
CA PRO A 345 -4.82 2.35 6.65
C PRO A 345 -5.04 1.86 5.20
N GLU A 346 -6.26 1.46 4.86
CA GLU A 346 -6.59 1.12 3.46
C GLU A 346 -6.35 2.32 2.52
N PHE A 347 -5.96 2.01 1.28
CA PHE A 347 -5.62 2.95 0.21
C PHE A 347 -4.44 3.91 0.51
N THR A 348 -3.59 3.59 1.51
CA THR A 348 -2.36 4.33 1.77
C THR A 348 -1.22 3.41 2.25
N SER A 349 0.03 3.81 1.97
CA SER A 349 1.25 3.12 2.39
C SER A 349 1.91 3.74 3.64
N LYS A 350 1.24 4.67 4.34
CA LYS A 350 1.80 5.47 5.45
C LYS A 350 2.36 4.64 6.59
N TYR A 351 1.67 3.56 6.98
CA TYR A 351 2.08 2.65 8.06
C TYR A 351 2.02 1.19 7.59
N ARG A 352 2.40 0.27 8.47
CA ARG A 352 2.17 -1.17 8.31
C ARG A 352 1.23 -1.72 9.38
N LEU A 353 0.41 -2.68 8.98
CA LEU A 353 -0.33 -3.60 9.84
C LEU A 353 0.46 -4.91 9.87
N ILE A 354 0.63 -5.46 11.07
CA ILE A 354 1.34 -6.73 11.29
C ILE A 354 0.40 -7.72 12.00
N VAL A 355 0.41 -8.97 11.57
CA VAL A 355 -0.22 -10.10 12.26
C VAL A 355 0.82 -11.20 12.50
N TRP A 356 0.86 -11.75 13.70
CA TRP A 356 1.76 -12.84 14.08
C TRP A 356 0.98 -14.12 14.36
N GLY A 357 1.55 -15.25 13.95
CA GLY A 357 1.07 -16.59 14.30
C GLY A 357 2.19 -17.50 14.80
N GLN A 358 1.82 -18.54 15.54
CA GLN A 358 2.73 -19.59 16.03
C GLN A 358 2.34 -20.94 15.42
N MET A 359 3.33 -21.73 15.01
CA MET A 359 3.10 -23.06 14.44
C MET A 359 2.53 -24.03 15.49
N VAL A 360 1.52 -24.81 15.08
CA VAL A 360 0.87 -25.86 15.88
C VAL A 360 0.93 -27.25 15.24
N GLU A 361 1.09 -27.36 13.91
CA GLU A 361 1.25 -28.64 13.21
C GLU A 361 2.30 -28.52 12.08
N GLU A 362 3.19 -29.52 11.96
CA GLU A 362 3.97 -29.80 10.75
C GLU A 362 3.53 -31.16 10.21
N ARG A 363 2.87 -31.17 9.06
CA ARG A 363 2.17 -32.34 8.50
C ARG A 363 2.75 -32.73 7.14
N PRO A 364 3.35 -33.92 6.98
CA PRO A 364 3.72 -34.42 5.66
C PRO A 364 2.51 -34.52 4.72
N ARG A 365 2.65 -34.11 3.47
CA ARG A 365 1.59 -34.07 2.44
C ARG A 365 0.93 -35.44 2.21
N SER A 366 1.69 -36.52 2.44
CA SER A 366 1.23 -37.92 2.43
C SER A 366 0.19 -38.26 3.51
N LYS A 367 0.00 -37.41 4.54
CA LYS A 367 -1.08 -37.53 5.53
C LYS A 367 -2.37 -36.77 5.12
N GLY A 368 -2.46 -36.31 3.87
CA GLY A 368 -3.55 -35.47 3.38
C GLY A 368 -3.51 -34.05 3.95
N LYS A 369 -4.52 -33.25 3.59
CA LYS A 369 -4.71 -31.90 4.15
C LYS A 369 -4.88 -31.93 5.68
N PRO A 370 -4.44 -30.88 6.41
CA PRO A 370 -4.79 -30.71 7.81
C PRO A 370 -6.27 -30.30 7.96
N ASP A 371 -6.83 -30.54 9.15
CA ASP A 371 -8.25 -30.28 9.47
C ASP A 371 -8.66 -28.84 9.15
N ALA A 372 -7.75 -27.88 9.36
CA ALA A 372 -7.93 -26.46 9.05
C ALA A 372 -8.19 -26.12 7.56
N LEU A 373 -8.05 -27.07 6.63
CA LEU A 373 -8.36 -26.89 5.21
C LEU A 373 -9.53 -27.78 4.72
N VAL A 374 -10.29 -28.37 5.64
CA VAL A 374 -11.44 -29.25 5.35
C VAL A 374 -12.65 -29.07 6.30
N SER A 375 -12.58 -28.08 7.21
CA SER A 375 -13.60 -27.73 8.21
C SER A 375 -14.51 -26.59 7.77
#